data_AF-A0A3D2BRB6-F1
#
_entry.id   AF-A0A3D2BRB6-F1
#
_cell.length_a   1.000
_cell.length_b   1.000
_cell.length_c   1.000
_cell.angle_alpha   90.00
_cell.angle_beta   90.00
_cell.angle_gamma   90.00
#
_symmetry.space_group_name_H-M   'P 1'
#
loop_
_entity.id
_entity.type
_entity.pdbx_description
1 polymer ?
#
loop_
_entity_poly.entity_id
_entity_poly.type
_entity_poly.pdbx_seq_one_letter_code
_entity_poly.pdbx_strand_id
1 'polypeptide(L)'
;MGDPPRDPFLHPYINGLNYPGFGKAAVEKLIEIENRKGIRINGIAMDNLSIDSGESGRGLDGKNPCGEGWYAHQFGLTRGWKLLENASVIGQLASDTGRCSLIAGAIRLTSATKAPARVLVSCR
;
A
#
# COMPACT_ATOMS: atom_id res chain seq x y z
N MET A 1 24.02 20.33 20.45
CA MET A 1 23.47 19.13 19.80
C MET A 1 23.08 18.18 20.91
N GLY A 2 21.80 17.82 21.01
CA GLY A 2 21.28 17.01 22.11
C GLY A 2 21.65 15.54 21.97
N ASP A 3 21.61 14.81 23.08
CA ASP A 3 21.87 13.37 23.11
C ASP A 3 20.94 12.61 22.15
N PRO A 4 21.43 11.54 21.49
CA PRO A 4 20.59 10.73 20.64
C PRO A 4 19.45 10.09 21.44
N PRO A 5 18.28 9.85 20.82
CA PRO A 5 17.15 9.24 21.49
C PRO A 5 17.53 7.88 22.06
N ARG A 6 17.18 7.63 23.33
CA ARG A 6 17.44 6.35 24.02
C ARG A 6 16.75 5.16 23.36
N ASP A 7 15.73 5.42 22.55
CA ASP A 7 15.06 4.45 21.69
C ASP A 7 14.83 5.10 20.32
N PRO A 8 15.52 4.64 19.26
CA PRO A 8 15.36 5.20 17.91
C PRO A 8 13.97 4.94 17.32
N PHE A 9 13.13 4.11 17.95
CA PHE A 9 11.74 3.88 17.54
C PHE A 9 10.73 4.80 18.24
N LEU A 10 11.15 5.58 19.25
CA LEU A 10 10.28 6.48 20.03
C LEU A 10 10.50 7.97 19.74
N HIS A 11 11.39 8.33 18.81
CA HIS A 11 11.50 9.72 18.39
C HIS A 11 10.27 10.11 17.56
N PRO A 12 9.61 11.26 17.80
CA PRO A 12 8.38 11.64 17.10
C PRO A 12 8.57 11.77 15.57
N TYR A 13 9.82 11.88 15.12
CA TYR A 13 10.21 11.94 13.70
C TYR A 13 10.95 10.68 13.21
N ILE A 14 11.24 9.70 14.09
CA ILE A 14 11.85 8.41 13.74
C ILE A 14 10.91 7.32 14.27
N ASN A 15 9.71 7.21 13.67
CA ASN A 15 9.11 5.89 13.58
C ASN A 15 9.54 5.35 12.21
N GLY A 16 9.83 4.06 12.11
CA GLY A 16 10.14 3.42 10.82
C GLY A 16 8.96 3.37 9.85
N LEU A 17 7.93 4.19 10.07
CA LEU A 17 6.66 4.27 9.36
C LEU A 17 6.38 5.67 8.80
N ASN A 18 7.40 6.53 8.64
CA ASN A 18 7.23 7.82 7.97
C ASN A 18 7.40 7.67 6.45
N TYR A 19 6.44 7.00 5.81
CA TYR A 19 6.41 6.82 4.37
C TYR A 19 5.02 7.15 3.80
N PRO A 20 4.95 7.63 2.54
CA PRO A 20 3.69 7.95 1.91
C PRO A 20 2.88 6.70 1.58
N GLY A 21 1.58 6.87 1.43
CA GLY A 21 0.64 5.82 1.05
C GLY A 21 -0.79 6.31 1.21
N PHE A 22 -1.77 5.43 1.08
CA PHE A 22 -3.16 5.84 1.23
C PHE A 22 -3.55 6.13 2.68
N GLY A 23 -4.38 7.15 2.85
CA GLY A 23 -5.18 7.37 4.06
C GLY A 23 -6.63 6.97 3.81
N LYS A 24 -7.45 6.98 4.87
CA LYS A 24 -8.85 6.56 4.83
C LYS A 24 -9.65 7.19 3.68
N ALA A 25 -9.61 8.52 3.57
CA ALA A 25 -10.37 9.25 2.56
C ALA A 25 -10.01 8.85 1.12
N ALA A 26 -8.74 8.54 0.86
CA ALA A 26 -8.30 8.10 -0.46
C ALA A 26 -8.86 6.70 -0.79
N VAL A 27 -8.82 5.77 0.17
CA VAL A 27 -9.36 4.42 0.00
C VAL A 27 -10.88 4.45 -0.20
N GLU A 28 -11.59 5.22 0.63
CA GLU A 28 -13.05 5.39 0.50
C GLU A 28 -13.43 5.98 -0.86
N LYS A 29 -12.64 6.95 -1.36
CA LYS A 29 -12.89 7.53 -2.68
C LYS A 29 -12.65 6.53 -3.82
N LEU A 30 -11.62 5.70 -3.73
CA LEU A 30 -11.39 4.63 -4.70
C LEU A 30 -12.55 3.63 -4.72
N ILE A 31 -13.05 3.25 -3.55
CA ILE A 31 -14.21 2.36 -3.40
C ILE A 31 -15.48 2.99 -3.99
N GLU A 32 -15.72 4.27 -3.74
CA GLU A 32 -16.83 5.02 -4.32
C GLU A 32 -16.75 4.99 -5.86
N ILE A 33 -15.57 5.23 -6.43
CA ILE A 33 -15.35 5.21 -7.89
C ILE A 33 -15.57 3.81 -8.46
N GLU A 34 -15.05 2.78 -7.79
CA GLU A 34 -15.23 1.38 -8.16
C GLU A 34 -16.71 1.01 -8.25
N ASN A 35 -17.48 1.32 -7.20
CA ASN A 35 -18.92 1.09 -7.13
C ASN A 35 -19.67 1.88 -8.22
N ARG A 36 -19.38 3.18 -8.36
CA ARG A 36 -20.06 4.05 -9.33
C ARG A 36 -19.82 3.60 -10.77
N LYS A 37 -18.62 3.10 -11.07
CA LYS A 37 -18.26 2.64 -12.43
C LYS A 37 -18.64 1.17 -12.67
N GLY A 38 -19.05 0.42 -11.66
CA GLY A 38 -19.30 -1.02 -11.77
C GLY A 38 -18.06 -1.81 -12.21
N ILE A 39 -16.86 -1.30 -11.90
CA ILE A 39 -15.59 -1.98 -12.19
C ILE A 39 -15.07 -2.62 -10.91
N ARG A 40 -14.05 -3.47 -11.03
CA ARG A 40 -13.26 -3.91 -9.87
C ARG A 40 -11.80 -3.53 -10.06
N ILE A 41 -11.20 -2.91 -9.06
CA ILE A 41 -9.75 -2.71 -9.00
C ILE A 41 -9.14 -4.09 -8.69
N ASN A 42 -8.42 -4.66 -9.66
CA ASN A 42 -7.79 -5.97 -9.48
C ASN A 42 -6.59 -5.91 -8.52
N GLY A 43 -5.88 -4.78 -8.49
CA GLY A 43 -4.79 -4.58 -7.56
C GLY A 43 -4.17 -3.19 -7.67
N ILE A 44 -3.33 -2.90 -6.69
CA ILE A 44 -2.61 -1.64 -6.52
C ILE A 44 -1.15 -1.98 -6.25
N ALA A 45 -0.25 -1.34 -6.99
CA ALA A 45 1.18 -1.42 -6.78
C ALA A 45 1.71 -0.07 -6.25
N MET A 46 2.62 -0.12 -5.28
CA MET A 46 3.31 1.04 -4.74
C MET A 46 4.79 0.73 -4.52
N ASP A 47 5.61 1.76 -4.60
CA ASP A 47 7.06 1.72 -4.39
C ASP A 47 7.47 1.90 -2.92
N ASN A 48 6.50 1.91 -2.01
CA ASN A 48 6.73 1.99 -0.57
C ASN A 48 6.62 0.63 0.11
N LEU A 49 7.06 0.61 1.37
CA LEU A 49 6.95 -0.56 2.26
C LEU A 49 5.51 -1.06 2.38
N SER A 50 4.52 -0.16 2.32
CA SER A 50 3.10 -0.49 2.35
C SER A 50 2.32 0.33 1.33
N ILE A 51 1.15 -0.19 0.90
CA ILE A 51 0.17 0.58 0.13
C ILE A 51 -0.47 1.69 0.98
N ASP A 52 -0.62 1.42 2.26
CA ASP A 52 -1.13 2.38 3.24
C ASP A 52 -0.03 3.35 3.65
N SER A 53 -0.39 4.57 4.03
CA SER A 53 0.60 5.48 4.65
C SER A 53 0.98 4.93 6.02
N GLY A 54 2.23 5.09 6.45
CA GLY A 54 2.62 4.58 7.76
C GLY A 54 1.97 5.35 8.93
N GLU A 55 1.52 6.59 8.69
CA GLU A 55 0.65 7.33 9.62
C GLU A 55 -0.70 6.63 9.81
N SER A 56 -1.27 6.06 8.74
CA SER A 56 -2.58 5.39 8.81
C SER A 56 -2.58 4.18 9.75
N GLY A 57 -1.40 3.63 10.08
CA GLY A 57 -1.30 2.57 11.07
C GLY A 57 -1.82 2.97 12.45
N ARG A 58 -1.83 4.27 12.79
CA ARG A 58 -2.33 4.76 14.09
C ARG A 58 -3.86 4.77 14.21
N GLY A 59 -4.60 4.59 13.12
CA GLY A 59 -6.06 4.67 13.13
C GLY A 59 -6.59 6.08 13.43
N LEU A 60 -7.92 6.21 13.58
CA LEU A 60 -8.60 7.51 13.74
C LEU A 60 -8.31 8.21 15.07
N ASP A 61 -8.09 7.45 16.13
CA ASP A 61 -7.90 7.99 17.49
C ASP A 61 -6.42 8.23 17.83
N GLY A 62 -5.50 7.83 16.94
CA GLY A 62 -4.06 7.96 17.12
C GLY A 62 -3.48 7.09 18.24
N LYS A 63 -4.31 6.27 18.90
CA LYS A 63 -3.96 5.60 20.17
C LYS A 63 -3.75 4.11 19.99
N ASN A 64 -4.35 3.50 18.97
CA ASN A 64 -4.24 2.07 18.74
C ASN A 64 -3.57 1.75 17.40
N PRO A 65 -2.26 1.42 17.39
CA PRO A 65 -1.56 1.00 16.17
C PRO A 65 -2.07 -0.34 15.59
N CYS A 66 -2.90 -1.06 16.35
CA CYS A 66 -3.61 -2.28 15.94
C CYS A 66 -5.12 -2.05 15.75
N GLY A 67 -5.59 -0.80 15.73
CA GLY A 67 -6.99 -0.42 15.63
C GLY A 67 -7.51 -0.34 14.19
N GLU A 68 -8.45 0.56 13.93
CA GLU A 68 -8.99 0.87 12.60
C GLU A 68 -7.96 1.60 11.68
N GLY A 69 -6.73 1.13 11.62
CA GLY A 69 -5.67 1.65 10.74
C GLY A 69 -5.46 0.75 9.51
N TRP A 70 -4.49 1.09 8.64
CA TRP A 70 -4.19 0.27 7.45
C TRP A 70 -5.41 0.08 6.52
N TYR A 71 -6.03 1.20 6.15
CA TYR A 71 -7.34 1.23 5.49
C TYR A 71 -7.38 0.49 4.15
N ALA A 72 -6.32 0.55 3.35
CA ALA A 72 -6.23 -0.17 2.08
C ALA A 72 -6.15 -1.68 2.32
N HIS A 73 -5.44 -2.12 3.36
CA HIS A 73 -5.46 -3.51 3.77
C HIS A 73 -6.85 -3.95 4.25
N GLN A 74 -7.49 -3.18 5.13
CA GLN A 74 -8.80 -3.58 5.67
C GLN A 74 -9.90 -3.55 4.61
N PHE A 75 -10.07 -2.43 3.92
CA PHE A 75 -11.18 -2.22 3.00
C PHE A 75 -10.88 -2.70 1.58
N GLY A 76 -9.63 -2.63 1.14
CA GLY A 76 -9.24 -3.09 -0.20
C GLY A 76 -9.23 -4.62 -0.30
N LEU A 77 -8.62 -5.31 0.66
CA LEU A 77 -8.53 -6.78 0.61
C LEU A 77 -9.90 -7.46 0.72
N THR A 78 -10.82 -6.91 1.52
CA THR A 78 -12.21 -7.42 1.63
C THR A 78 -12.99 -7.30 0.32
N ARG A 79 -12.56 -6.40 -0.57
CA ARG A 79 -13.12 -6.23 -1.92
C ARG A 79 -12.37 -7.03 -2.98
N GLY A 80 -11.33 -7.77 -2.58
CA GLY A 80 -10.53 -8.61 -3.45
C GLY A 80 -9.40 -7.89 -4.17
N TRP A 81 -9.04 -6.67 -3.77
CA TRP A 81 -7.86 -5.99 -4.30
C TRP A 81 -6.60 -6.82 -3.97
N LYS A 82 -5.63 -6.82 -4.88
CA LYS A 82 -4.28 -7.34 -4.63
C LYS A 82 -3.32 -6.19 -4.35
N LEU A 83 -2.55 -6.28 -3.28
CA LEU A 83 -1.60 -5.25 -2.87
C LEU A 83 -0.19 -5.70 -3.24
N LEU A 84 0.53 -4.89 -4.01
CA LEU A 84 1.92 -5.12 -4.41
C LEU A 84 2.78 -4.00 -3.82
N GLU A 85 3.51 -4.35 -2.78
CA GLU A 85 4.33 -3.43 -2.02
C GLU A 85 5.80 -3.55 -2.43
N ASN A 86 6.56 -2.49 -2.21
CA ASN A 86 7.98 -2.40 -2.54
C ASN A 86 8.27 -2.67 -4.03
N ALA A 87 7.36 -2.24 -4.92
CA ALA A 87 7.55 -2.33 -6.36
C ALA A 87 8.62 -1.31 -6.80
N SER A 88 9.47 -1.69 -7.75
CA SER A 88 10.53 -0.82 -8.25
C SER A 88 10.21 -0.33 -9.66
N VAL A 89 10.88 0.75 -10.08
CA VAL A 89 10.86 1.24 -11.47
C VAL A 89 9.49 1.77 -11.95
N ILE A 90 8.55 2.04 -11.02
CA ILE A 90 7.20 2.54 -11.36
C ILE A 90 7.25 3.92 -12.05
N GLY A 91 8.27 4.73 -11.75
CA GLY A 91 8.47 6.04 -12.39
C GLY A 91 8.59 5.99 -13.92
N GLN A 92 9.07 4.87 -14.50
CA GLN A 92 9.13 4.70 -15.96
C GLN A 92 7.75 4.47 -16.59
N LEU A 93 6.78 3.97 -15.79
CA LEU A 93 5.39 3.79 -16.23
C LEU A 93 4.61 5.09 -16.20
N ALA A 94 4.98 6.04 -15.34
CA ALA A 94 4.30 7.33 -15.25
C ALA A 94 4.41 8.15 -16.56
N SER A 95 5.46 7.92 -17.34
CA SER A 95 5.65 8.53 -18.65
C SER A 95 5.00 7.76 -19.81
N ASP A 96 4.47 6.55 -19.58
CA ASP A 96 3.85 5.74 -20.61
C ASP A 96 2.34 6.02 -20.68
N THR A 97 1.85 6.43 -21.85
CA THR A 97 0.43 6.72 -22.10
C THR A 97 -0.30 5.55 -22.77
N GLY A 98 0.41 4.45 -23.04
CA GLY A 98 -0.12 3.27 -23.71
C GLY A 98 -0.96 2.37 -22.81
N ARG A 99 -1.46 1.26 -23.38
CA ARG A 99 -2.16 0.24 -22.60
C ARG A 99 -1.15 -0.69 -21.96
N CYS A 100 -0.89 -0.48 -20.67
CA CYS A 100 0.00 -1.33 -19.89
C CYS A 100 -0.74 -2.48 -19.19
N SER A 101 -0.14 -3.66 -19.23
CA SER A 101 -0.52 -4.83 -18.44
C SER A 101 0.52 -5.06 -17.36
N LEU A 102 0.09 -5.07 -16.10
CA LEU A 102 0.91 -5.47 -14.97
C LEU A 102 0.69 -6.96 -14.67
N ILE A 103 1.77 -7.72 -14.62
CA ILE A 103 1.79 -9.15 -14.35
C ILE A 103 2.58 -9.38 -13.07
N ALA A 104 1.93 -9.96 -12.05
CA ALA A 104 2.57 -10.32 -10.79
C ALA A 104 2.56 -11.83 -10.58
N GLY A 105 3.74 -12.44 -10.60
CA GLY A 105 3.94 -13.87 -10.33
C GLY A 105 4.46 -14.07 -8.91
N ALA A 106 3.59 -14.43 -7.98
CA ALA A 106 3.95 -14.76 -6.60
C ALA A 106 4.20 -16.27 -6.43
N ILE A 107 5.16 -16.63 -5.59
CA ILE A 107 5.42 -18.04 -5.25
C ILE A 107 4.20 -18.61 -4.51
N ARG A 108 3.75 -19.80 -4.89
CA ARG A 108 2.69 -20.50 -4.17
C ARG A 108 3.25 -21.08 -2.88
N LEU A 109 2.82 -20.52 -1.75
CA LEU A 109 3.13 -21.00 -0.41
C LEU A 109 1.89 -21.66 0.21
N THR A 110 2.07 -22.76 0.95
CA THR A 110 0.96 -23.46 1.62
C THR A 110 0.46 -22.63 2.80
N SER A 111 -0.85 -22.39 2.86
CA SER A 111 -1.52 -21.65 3.95
C SER A 111 -1.00 -20.23 4.19
N ALA A 112 -0.38 -19.60 3.19
CA ALA A 112 0.13 -18.24 3.30
C ALA A 112 -0.87 -17.20 2.76
N THR A 113 -0.87 -16.02 3.37
CA THR A 113 -1.67 -14.86 2.92
C THR A 113 -0.93 -13.98 1.91
N LYS A 114 0.40 -14.12 1.81
CA LYS A 114 1.27 -13.35 0.94
C LYS A 114 2.54 -14.13 0.58
N ALA A 115 3.18 -13.74 -0.52
CA ALA A 115 4.48 -14.25 -0.93
C ALA A 115 5.23 -13.17 -1.73
N PRO A 116 6.58 -13.19 -1.74
CA PRO A 116 7.35 -12.39 -2.68
C PRO A 116 6.90 -12.67 -4.12
N ALA A 117 6.86 -11.62 -4.94
CA ALA A 117 6.41 -11.69 -6.33
C ALA A 117 7.43 -11.06 -7.27
N ARG A 118 7.58 -11.66 -8.45
CA ARG A 118 8.20 -10.97 -9.59
C ARG A 118 7.11 -10.19 -10.31
N VAL A 119 7.27 -8.88 -10.36
CA VAL A 119 6.36 -7.97 -11.07
C VAL A 119 7.00 -7.59 -12.41
N LEU A 120 6.24 -7.73 -13.49
CA LEU A 120 6.60 -7.34 -14.85
C LEU A 120 5.50 -6.42 -15.38
N VAL A 121 5.89 -5.45 -16.20
CA VAL A 121 4.93 -4.62 -16.92
C VAL A 121 5.24 -4.67 -18.40
N SER A 122 4.19 -4.80 -19.21
CA SER A 122 4.26 -4.77 -20.66
C SER A 122 3.28 -3.71 -21.17
N CYS A 123 3.81 -2.70 -21.84
CA CYS A 123 3.02 -1.63 -22.44
C CYS A 123 3.00 -1.79 -23.96
N ARG A 124 1.88 -1.43 -24.58
CA ARG A 124 1.66 -1.41 -26.03
C ARG A 124 1.21 -0.04 -26.48
#